data_AF-A0A7W7TA47-F1
#
_entry.id   AF-A0A7W7TA47-F1
#
_cell.length_a   1.000
_cell.length_b   1.000
_cell.length_c   1.000
_cell.angle_alpha   90.00
_cell.angle_beta   90.00
_cell.angle_gamma   90.00
#
_symmetry.space_group_name_H-M   'P 1'
#
loop_
_entity.id
_entity.type
_entity.pdbx_description
1 polymer ?
#
loop_
_entity_poly.entity_id
_entity_poly.type
_entity_poly.pdbx_seq_one_letter_code
_entity_poly.pdbx_strand_id
1 'polypeptide(L)'
;MSSILEKRCRCTGETPNMVRRQRGSGGIADVGPLVPAAAAAGQDRLEAALLLAVNRAMAGLRRRGHPLRPTALVHRVQPDPRATGLHVHDAGLDGLLAEALPTIVGGRVRGVAGLRAFPGRDHLDLRSAHGQVRLLGVTRERWRQAVAAGVRVDLALSEDLDEREVTTAPGGPVALMSGVLRRLPLWRGALWLHCVPAGNALELYWRGGPPGESIAAILTGSVCAIPGATAVAHGYRETVRAMALSTDGTPCHGEPEWAWTQWVASTAPGPAVPERAVRPESEVDLPDVWEHDDMRDALASRDIGTVYRLLRHHGVPVTRIAALTGQTGGEVEQVLDGRRVDAYDTLAHIAKGLGIPPGYMGMAYDEPPSAAVACRCGVVDERRKREAFLTHAALVTIGRSGVSEPWSCRC
;
A
#
# COMPACT_ATOMS: atom_id res chain seq x y z
N MET A 1 -10.21 22.21 -18.01
CA MET A 1 -9.97 22.24 -16.55
C MET A 1 -11.05 21.43 -15.87
N SER A 2 -10.68 20.45 -15.04
CA SER A 2 -11.64 19.59 -14.36
C SER A 2 -12.22 20.32 -13.15
N SER A 3 -13.53 20.22 -12.93
CA SER A 3 -14.16 20.90 -11.78
C SER A 3 -13.68 20.30 -10.45
N ILE A 4 -13.70 21.10 -9.39
CA ILE A 4 -13.42 20.65 -8.00
C ILE A 4 -14.24 19.40 -7.65
N LEU A 5 -15.49 19.35 -8.09
CA LEU A 5 -16.39 18.21 -7.91
C LEU A 5 -15.88 16.94 -8.60
N GLU A 6 -15.44 17.05 -9.85
CA GLU A 6 -14.89 15.91 -10.60
C GLU A 6 -13.63 15.35 -9.95
N LYS A 7 -12.76 16.23 -9.44
CA LYS A 7 -11.56 15.83 -8.71
C LYS A 7 -11.91 15.06 -7.45
N ARG A 8 -12.91 15.51 -6.66
CA ARG A 8 -13.44 14.70 -5.53
C ARG A 8 -13.84 13.31 -5.96
N CYS A 9 -14.68 13.21 -6.99
CA CYS A 9 -15.17 11.94 -7.48
C CYS A 9 -14.03 11.01 -7.92
N ARG A 10 -12.95 11.55 -8.49
CA ARG A 10 -11.76 10.77 -8.86
C ARG A 10 -10.97 10.29 -7.65
N CYS A 11 -10.79 11.14 -6.64
CA CYS A 11 -10.04 10.79 -5.43
C CYS A 11 -10.73 9.74 -4.56
N THR A 12 -12.06 9.80 -4.53
CA THR A 12 -12.89 9.06 -3.59
C THR A 12 -13.73 7.98 -4.26
N GLY A 13 -13.81 7.93 -5.59
CA GLY A 13 -14.72 7.04 -6.32
C GLY A 13 -16.20 7.37 -6.13
N GLU A 14 -16.53 8.49 -5.45
CA GLU A 14 -17.91 8.94 -5.25
C GLU A 14 -18.55 9.36 -6.58
N THR A 15 -19.89 9.29 -6.64
CA THR A 15 -20.62 9.86 -7.77
C THR A 15 -20.89 11.35 -7.53
N PRO A 16 -21.02 12.17 -8.60
CA PRO A 16 -21.35 13.59 -8.45
C PRO A 16 -22.59 13.85 -7.58
N ASN A 17 -23.61 13.00 -7.69
CA ASN A 17 -24.85 13.13 -6.90
C ASN A 17 -24.62 12.89 -5.40
N MET A 18 -23.74 11.98 -5.03
CA MET A 18 -23.40 11.71 -3.62
C MET A 18 -22.68 12.90 -3.00
N VAL A 19 -21.65 13.41 -3.70
CA VAL A 19 -20.89 14.58 -3.25
C VAL A 19 -21.81 15.80 -3.10
N ARG A 20 -22.73 16.01 -4.06
CA ARG A 20 -23.73 17.09 -3.99
C ARG A 20 -24.66 16.93 -2.77
N ARG A 21 -25.15 15.73 -2.50
CA ARG A 21 -26.00 15.46 -1.31
C ARG A 21 -25.27 15.77 -0.02
N GLN A 22 -24.01 15.33 0.11
CA GLN A 22 -23.19 15.61 1.29
C GLN A 22 -22.92 17.11 1.47
N ARG A 23 -22.70 17.85 0.37
CA ARG A 23 -22.54 19.31 0.41
C ARG A 23 -23.85 20.06 0.70
N GLY A 24 -25.00 19.52 0.29
CA GLY A 24 -26.31 20.14 0.53
C GLY A 24 -26.79 20.04 1.98
N SER A 25 -26.20 19.17 2.80
CA SER A 25 -26.55 18.98 4.21
C SER A 25 -25.78 19.89 5.19
N GLY A 26 -24.82 20.67 4.72
CA GLY A 26 -24.07 21.64 5.53
C GLY A 26 -23.89 22.94 4.76
N GLY A 27 -24.42 24.04 5.30
CA GLY A 27 -24.33 25.37 4.70
C GLY A 27 -22.92 25.77 4.27
N ILE A 28 -22.87 26.56 3.20
CA ILE A 28 -21.71 26.98 2.41
C ILE A 28 -20.52 27.47 3.25
N ALA A 29 -19.32 26.90 3.03
CA ALA A 29 -18.03 27.60 3.10
C ALA A 29 -16.92 26.80 2.37
N ASP A 30 -16.33 27.45 1.38
CA ASP A 30 -15.34 26.93 0.41
C ASP A 30 -13.90 27.14 0.89
N VAL A 31 -13.47 26.50 1.99
CA VAL A 31 -12.10 26.68 2.52
C VAL A 31 -11.46 25.40 3.09
N GLY A 32 -12.15 24.26 3.09
CA GLY A 32 -11.62 22.99 3.64
C GLY A 32 -11.00 22.07 2.58
N PRO A 33 -10.06 21.18 2.95
CA PRO A 33 -9.60 20.12 2.07
C PRO A 33 -10.78 19.26 1.64
N LEU A 34 -10.86 18.97 0.35
CA LEU A 34 -12.04 18.38 -0.25
C LEU A 34 -12.24 16.90 0.13
N VAL A 35 -11.15 16.25 0.56
CA VAL A 35 -11.15 15.00 1.32
C VAL A 35 -10.65 15.31 2.74
N PRO A 36 -11.53 15.39 3.75
CA PRO A 36 -11.13 15.76 5.10
C PRO A 36 -10.19 14.71 5.72
N ALA A 37 -9.28 15.15 6.59
CA ALA A 37 -8.57 14.27 7.51
C ALA A 37 -9.52 13.74 8.60
N ALA A 38 -9.09 12.74 9.35
CA ALA A 38 -9.87 12.29 10.51
C ALA A 38 -9.94 13.37 11.59
N ALA A 39 -11.06 13.43 12.32
CA ALA A 39 -11.28 14.42 13.37
C ALA A 39 -10.52 14.10 14.66
N ALA A 40 -10.08 12.85 14.86
CA ALA A 40 -9.41 12.40 16.07
C ALA A 40 -8.31 11.39 15.74
N ALA A 41 -7.21 11.43 16.50
CA ALA A 41 -6.08 10.51 16.34
C ALA A 41 -6.49 9.01 16.46
N GLY A 42 -7.56 8.74 17.22
CA GLY A 42 -8.14 7.41 17.31
C GLY A 42 -8.74 6.90 16.00
N GLN A 43 -9.42 7.78 15.26
CA GLN A 43 -9.96 7.50 13.95
C GLN A 43 -8.83 7.29 12.93
N ASP A 44 -7.76 8.10 13.00
CA ASP A 44 -6.56 7.89 12.16
C ASP A 44 -5.96 6.50 12.41
N ARG A 45 -5.83 6.08 13.68
CA ARG A 45 -5.30 4.74 14.04
C ARG A 45 -6.17 3.62 13.49
N LEU A 46 -7.49 3.72 13.62
CA LEU A 46 -8.41 2.73 13.06
C LEU A 46 -8.26 2.64 11.53
N GLU A 47 -8.22 3.78 10.86
CA GLU A 47 -8.08 3.83 9.40
C GLU A 47 -6.71 3.30 8.94
N ALA A 48 -5.64 3.59 9.65
CA ALA A 48 -4.32 3.04 9.36
C ALA A 48 -4.30 1.51 9.51
N ALA A 49 -4.88 0.97 10.58
CA ALA A 49 -4.98 -0.47 10.78
C ALA A 49 -5.85 -1.14 9.68
N LEU A 50 -6.94 -0.48 9.28
CA LEU A 50 -7.78 -0.95 8.17
C LEU A 50 -7.08 -0.86 6.81
N LEU A 51 -6.23 0.14 6.55
CA LEU A 51 -5.41 0.16 5.34
C LEU A 51 -4.52 -1.07 5.26
N LEU A 52 -3.90 -1.48 6.37
CA LEU A 52 -3.08 -2.71 6.42
C LEU A 52 -3.93 -3.96 6.17
N ALA A 53 -5.13 -4.05 6.74
CA ALA A 53 -6.05 -5.15 6.47
C ALA A 53 -6.46 -5.20 4.99
N VAL A 54 -6.80 -4.06 4.39
CA VAL A 54 -7.10 -3.92 2.96
C VAL A 54 -5.89 -4.35 2.12
N ASN A 55 -4.68 -3.93 2.49
CA ASN A 55 -3.43 -4.32 1.82
C ASN A 55 -3.22 -5.84 1.84
N ARG A 56 -3.41 -6.49 3.00
CA ARG A 56 -3.33 -7.96 3.11
C ARG A 56 -4.41 -8.67 2.29
N ALA A 57 -5.63 -8.16 2.31
CA ALA A 57 -6.74 -8.71 1.51
C ALA A 57 -6.46 -8.60 0.01
N MET A 58 -5.98 -7.44 -0.47
CA MET A 58 -5.55 -7.24 -1.86
C MET A 58 -4.41 -8.19 -2.25
N ALA A 59 -3.42 -8.40 -1.38
CA ALA A 59 -2.35 -9.35 -1.61
C ALA A 59 -2.88 -10.79 -1.71
N GLY A 60 -3.84 -11.17 -0.86
CA GLY A 60 -4.53 -12.47 -0.92
C GLY A 60 -5.30 -12.68 -2.23
N LEU A 61 -6.05 -11.67 -2.70
CA LEU A 61 -6.73 -11.71 -4.01
C LEU A 61 -5.72 -11.92 -5.15
N ARG A 62 -4.59 -11.21 -5.12
CA ARG A 62 -3.53 -11.35 -6.13
C ARG A 62 -2.93 -12.76 -6.12
N ARG A 63 -2.57 -13.28 -4.94
CA ARG A 63 -1.95 -14.62 -4.80
C ARG A 63 -2.85 -15.73 -5.33
N ARG A 64 -4.15 -15.63 -5.10
CA ARG A 64 -5.15 -16.62 -5.55
C ARG A 64 -5.61 -16.43 -7.00
N GLY A 65 -5.03 -15.48 -7.74
CA GLY A 65 -5.45 -15.18 -9.12
C GLY A 65 -6.92 -14.78 -9.22
N HIS A 66 -7.45 -14.11 -8.19
CA HIS A 66 -8.88 -13.82 -8.08
C HIS A 66 -9.35 -12.92 -9.26
N PRO A 67 -10.56 -13.15 -9.82
CA PRO A 67 -11.06 -12.39 -10.96
C PRO A 67 -11.23 -10.89 -10.67
N LEU A 68 -11.60 -10.54 -9.44
CA LEU A 68 -11.60 -9.15 -8.98
C LEU A 68 -10.16 -8.61 -8.91
N ARG A 69 -9.91 -7.52 -9.62
CA ARG A 69 -8.65 -6.77 -9.48
C ARG A 69 -8.45 -6.34 -8.03
N PRO A 70 -7.28 -6.58 -7.41
CA PRO A 70 -7.00 -6.20 -6.03
C PRO A 70 -7.39 -4.75 -5.68
N THR A 71 -7.00 -3.77 -6.50
CA THR A 71 -7.31 -2.35 -6.24
C THR A 71 -8.79 -1.98 -6.41
N ALA A 72 -9.62 -2.88 -6.96
CA ALA A 72 -11.07 -2.73 -7.02
C ALA A 72 -11.78 -3.22 -5.75
N LEU A 73 -11.05 -3.83 -4.79
CA LEU A 73 -11.61 -4.27 -3.50
C LEU A 73 -12.37 -3.13 -2.82
N VAL A 74 -11.76 -1.94 -2.74
CA VAL A 74 -12.41 -0.71 -2.26
C VAL A 74 -12.51 0.25 -3.44
N HIS A 75 -13.66 0.22 -4.12
CA HIS A 75 -13.85 1.00 -5.34
C HIS A 75 -14.37 2.42 -5.06
N ARG A 76 -14.83 2.68 -3.84
CA ARG A 76 -15.28 4.00 -3.39
C ARG A 76 -15.08 4.17 -1.89
N VAL A 77 -14.77 5.40 -1.50
CA VAL A 77 -14.62 5.86 -0.12
C VAL A 77 -15.50 7.10 0.06
N GLN A 78 -16.28 7.14 1.14
CA GLN A 78 -17.03 8.32 1.57
C GLN A 78 -16.29 8.92 2.76
N PRO A 79 -15.42 9.91 2.54
CA PRO A 79 -14.65 10.50 3.62
C PRO A 79 -15.56 11.40 4.45
N ASP A 80 -15.67 11.09 5.74
CA ASP A 80 -16.26 11.97 6.75
C ASP A 80 -15.26 12.11 7.92
N PRO A 81 -15.20 13.26 8.60
CA PRO A 81 -14.24 13.47 9.68
C PRO A 81 -14.41 12.50 10.86
N ARG A 82 -15.64 12.05 11.14
CA ARG A 82 -15.97 11.22 12.31
C ARG A 82 -16.07 9.74 11.98
N ALA A 83 -16.47 9.38 10.76
CA ALA A 83 -16.52 7.99 10.32
C ALA A 83 -16.26 7.86 8.82
N THR A 84 -15.37 6.97 8.41
CA THR A 84 -15.13 6.75 6.97
C THR A 84 -16.04 5.65 6.43
N GLY A 85 -16.74 5.91 5.32
CA GLY A 85 -17.51 4.90 4.60
C GLY A 85 -16.68 4.22 3.51
N LEU A 86 -16.66 2.90 3.45
CA LEU A 86 -15.98 2.13 2.40
C LEU A 86 -17.02 1.34 1.60
N HIS A 87 -17.02 1.46 0.28
CA HIS A 87 -17.76 0.57 -0.60
C HIS A 87 -16.82 -0.55 -1.04
N VAL A 88 -17.08 -1.73 -0.51
CA VAL A 88 -16.25 -2.92 -0.76
C VAL A 88 -16.94 -3.76 -1.83
N HIS A 89 -16.17 -4.27 -2.79
CA HIS A 89 -16.71 -5.20 -3.79
C HIS A 89 -17.08 -6.53 -3.12
N ASP A 90 -18.27 -7.04 -3.41
CA ASP A 90 -18.85 -8.21 -2.73
C ASP A 90 -17.94 -9.45 -2.78
N ALA A 91 -17.37 -9.74 -3.95
CA ALA A 91 -16.44 -10.86 -4.15
C ALA A 91 -15.14 -10.78 -3.32
N GLY A 92 -14.78 -9.60 -2.79
CA GLY A 92 -13.61 -9.42 -1.94
C GLY A 92 -13.93 -9.20 -0.46
N LEU A 93 -15.22 -9.15 -0.10
CA LEU A 93 -15.66 -8.79 1.24
C LEU A 93 -15.18 -9.78 2.30
N ASP A 94 -15.32 -11.09 2.05
CA ASP A 94 -14.95 -12.12 3.03
C ASP A 94 -13.45 -12.09 3.32
N GLY A 95 -12.63 -11.88 2.28
CA GLY A 95 -11.18 -11.72 2.42
C GLY A 95 -10.81 -10.48 3.23
N LEU A 96 -11.51 -9.34 3.02
CA LEU A 96 -11.31 -8.14 3.83
C LEU A 96 -11.68 -8.38 5.30
N LEU A 97 -12.84 -8.98 5.56
CA LEU A 97 -13.31 -9.26 6.92
C LEU A 97 -12.38 -10.22 7.65
N ALA A 98 -11.87 -11.25 6.96
CA ALA A 98 -10.90 -12.19 7.52
C ALA A 98 -9.56 -11.52 7.91
N GLU A 99 -9.14 -10.47 7.19
CA GLU A 99 -7.92 -9.72 7.50
C GLU A 99 -8.11 -8.56 8.49
N ALA A 100 -9.35 -8.09 8.64
CA ALA A 100 -9.71 -6.93 9.47
C ALA A 100 -10.22 -7.31 10.86
N LEU A 101 -11.07 -8.33 10.97
CA LEU A 101 -11.67 -8.71 12.24
C LEU A 101 -10.63 -9.40 13.16
N PRO A 102 -10.67 -9.12 14.47
CA PRO A 102 -9.73 -9.70 15.41
C PRO A 102 -9.97 -11.21 15.54
N THR A 103 -8.88 -11.97 15.50
CA THR A 103 -8.88 -13.42 15.75
C THR A 103 -7.59 -13.82 16.44
N ILE A 104 -7.61 -14.88 17.23
CA ILE A 104 -6.41 -15.40 17.89
C ILE A 104 -5.81 -16.51 17.03
N VAL A 105 -4.55 -16.33 16.60
CA VAL A 105 -3.78 -17.35 15.89
C VAL A 105 -2.43 -17.50 16.59
N GLY A 106 -2.10 -18.72 17.01
CA GLY A 106 -0.83 -18.98 17.71
C GLY A 106 -0.65 -18.15 18.99
N GLY A 107 -1.73 -17.86 19.71
CA GLY A 107 -1.71 -17.05 20.94
C GLY A 107 -1.58 -15.54 20.71
N ARG A 108 -1.50 -15.07 19.45
CA ARG A 108 -1.41 -13.65 19.10
C ARG A 108 -2.67 -13.17 18.39
N VAL A 109 -3.01 -11.89 18.57
CA VAL A 109 -4.11 -11.25 17.84
C VAL A 109 -3.68 -10.98 16.40
N ARG A 110 -4.43 -11.56 15.45
CA ARG A 110 -4.42 -11.17 14.03
C ARG A 110 -5.64 -10.30 13.76
N GLY A 111 -5.52 -9.36 12.81
CA GLY A 111 -6.57 -8.41 12.48
C GLY A 111 -6.37 -7.08 13.19
N VAL A 112 -7.44 -6.30 13.29
CA VAL A 112 -7.46 -5.02 14.01
C VAL A 112 -7.94 -5.29 15.44
N ALA A 113 -7.05 -5.13 16.41
CA ALA A 113 -7.36 -5.34 17.82
C ALA A 113 -8.46 -4.37 18.30
N GLY A 114 -9.40 -4.89 19.10
CA GLY A 114 -10.52 -4.12 19.63
C GLY A 114 -11.58 -3.73 18.60
N LEU A 115 -11.49 -4.24 17.35
CA LEU A 115 -12.48 -3.98 16.33
C LEU A 115 -13.72 -4.85 16.55
N ARG A 116 -14.90 -4.24 16.50
CA ARG A 116 -16.20 -4.88 16.73
C ARG A 116 -17.14 -4.63 15.57
N ALA A 117 -17.97 -5.62 15.26
CA ALA A 117 -18.85 -5.63 14.11
C ALA A 117 -20.32 -5.42 14.51
N PHE A 118 -20.97 -4.40 13.94
CA PHE A 118 -22.35 -4.02 14.22
C PHE A 118 -23.18 -4.02 12.91
N PRO A 119 -23.91 -5.11 12.61
CA PRO A 119 -24.68 -5.21 11.37
C PRO A 119 -25.89 -4.25 11.33
N GLY A 120 -25.82 -3.25 10.44
CA GLY A 120 -26.92 -2.37 10.08
C GLY A 120 -27.87 -3.01 9.06
N ARG A 121 -28.82 -2.23 8.51
CA ARG A 121 -29.79 -2.74 7.50
C ARG A 121 -29.11 -3.03 6.16
N ASP A 122 -28.29 -2.09 5.70
CA ASP A 122 -27.65 -2.01 4.39
C ASP A 122 -26.14 -1.68 4.49
N HIS A 123 -25.58 -1.85 5.69
CA HIS A 123 -24.19 -1.60 5.99
C HIS A 123 -23.71 -2.44 7.17
N LEU A 124 -22.40 -2.56 7.32
CA LEU A 124 -21.74 -3.11 8.49
C LEU A 124 -20.89 -2.01 9.14
N ASP A 125 -21.20 -1.64 10.38
CA ASP A 125 -20.38 -0.73 11.16
C ASP A 125 -19.25 -1.50 11.84
N LEU A 126 -18.01 -1.11 11.58
CA LEU A 126 -16.82 -1.59 12.26
C LEU A 126 -16.36 -0.51 13.23
N ARG A 127 -16.39 -0.79 14.53
CA ARG A 127 -16.11 0.20 15.58
C ARG A 127 -14.99 -0.27 16.49
N SER A 128 -14.20 0.68 16.97
CA SER A 128 -13.22 0.50 18.03
C SER A 128 -13.49 1.53 19.13
N ALA A 129 -12.73 1.50 20.23
CA ALA A 129 -12.85 2.48 21.31
C ALA A 129 -12.67 3.95 20.86
N HIS A 130 -12.04 4.19 19.71
CA HIS A 130 -11.64 5.53 19.30
C HIS A 130 -12.00 5.90 17.86
N GLY A 131 -12.76 5.07 17.15
CA GLY A 131 -13.12 5.34 15.77
C GLY A 131 -14.14 4.36 15.19
N GLN A 132 -14.68 4.72 14.03
CA GLN A 132 -15.64 3.94 13.27
C GLN A 132 -15.36 3.98 11.77
N VAL A 133 -15.52 2.83 11.12
CA VAL A 133 -15.59 2.71 9.66
C VAL A 133 -16.86 1.96 9.28
N ARG A 134 -17.53 2.40 8.23
CA ARG A 134 -18.77 1.78 7.75
C ARG A 134 -18.53 1.08 6.41
N LEU A 135 -18.75 -0.23 6.34
CA LEU A 135 -18.79 -0.94 5.07
C LEU A 135 -20.19 -0.78 4.46
N LEU A 136 -20.28 -0.01 3.39
CA LEU A 136 -21.53 0.36 2.73
C LEU A 136 -21.94 -0.69 1.70
N GLY A 137 -23.24 -1.01 1.64
CA GLY A 137 -23.78 -2.05 0.77
C GLY A 137 -23.71 -3.47 1.35
N VAL A 138 -23.13 -3.63 2.55
CA VAL A 138 -23.07 -4.92 3.26
C VAL A 138 -24.38 -5.11 4.04
N THR A 139 -25.33 -5.84 3.44
CA THR A 139 -26.60 -6.15 4.10
C THR A 139 -26.42 -7.15 5.25
N ARG A 140 -27.40 -7.24 6.16
CA ARG A 140 -27.41 -8.29 7.20
C ARG A 140 -27.33 -9.70 6.62
N GLU A 141 -27.97 -9.93 5.48
CA GLU A 141 -27.92 -11.21 4.79
C GLU A 141 -26.49 -11.51 4.33
N ARG A 142 -25.85 -10.55 3.65
CA ARG A 142 -24.48 -10.74 3.18
C ARG A 142 -23.49 -10.94 4.32
N TRP A 143 -23.67 -10.23 5.44
CA TRP A 143 -22.91 -10.45 6.67
C TRP A 143 -23.07 -11.89 7.19
N ARG A 144 -24.30 -12.39 7.32
CA ARG A 144 -24.55 -13.77 7.75
C ARG A 144 -23.88 -14.80 6.82
N GLN A 145 -23.92 -14.55 5.52
CA GLN A 145 -23.23 -15.39 4.53
C GLN A 145 -21.71 -15.40 4.73
N ALA A 146 -21.11 -14.25 5.03
CA ALA A 146 -19.68 -14.14 5.32
C ALA A 146 -19.30 -14.98 6.56
N VAL A 147 -20.09 -14.89 7.63
CA VAL A 147 -19.90 -15.70 8.85
C VAL A 147 -20.04 -17.19 8.54
N ALA A 148 -21.08 -17.58 7.79
CA ALA A 148 -21.28 -18.97 7.38
C ALA A 148 -20.15 -19.51 6.48
N ALA A 149 -19.51 -18.64 5.69
CA ALA A 149 -18.36 -18.96 4.85
C ALA A 149 -17.03 -19.07 5.62
N GLY A 150 -17.04 -18.88 6.94
CA GLY A 150 -15.88 -19.12 7.81
C GLY A 150 -15.13 -17.87 8.26
N VAL A 151 -15.68 -16.67 8.07
CA VAL A 151 -15.15 -15.46 8.71
C VAL A 151 -15.25 -15.63 10.24
N ARG A 152 -14.11 -15.54 10.92
CA ARG A 152 -14.01 -15.65 12.39
C ARG A 152 -14.54 -14.37 13.02
N VAL A 153 -15.52 -14.49 13.91
CA VAL A 153 -16.23 -13.35 14.49
C VAL A 153 -16.32 -13.38 16.02
N ASP A 154 -15.75 -14.39 16.67
CA ASP A 154 -15.89 -14.64 18.11
C ASP A 154 -15.50 -13.39 18.93
N LEU A 155 -14.33 -12.81 18.65
CA LEU A 155 -13.89 -11.55 19.28
C LEU A 155 -14.65 -10.33 18.76
N ALA A 156 -15.01 -10.31 17.48
CA ALA A 156 -15.68 -9.17 16.85
C ALA A 156 -17.12 -8.94 17.33
N LEU A 157 -17.75 -9.98 17.89
CA LEU A 157 -19.10 -9.94 18.48
C LEU A 157 -19.09 -9.92 20.02
N SER A 158 -17.92 -10.05 20.66
CA SER A 158 -17.76 -9.94 22.10
C SER A 158 -17.90 -8.48 22.57
N GLU A 159 -18.63 -8.26 23.67
CA GLU A 159 -18.69 -6.94 24.31
C GLU A 159 -17.37 -6.61 25.03
N ASP A 160 -16.73 -7.62 25.60
CA ASP A 160 -15.47 -7.47 26.34
C ASP A 160 -14.26 -7.50 25.41
N LEU A 161 -13.21 -6.74 25.78
CA LEU A 161 -11.88 -6.82 25.16
C LEU A 161 -11.13 -8.02 25.72
N ASP A 162 -10.60 -8.86 24.84
CA ASP A 162 -9.65 -9.89 25.24
C ASP A 162 -8.34 -9.22 25.69
N GLU A 163 -7.71 -9.72 26.75
CA GLU A 163 -6.47 -9.16 27.30
C GLU A 163 -5.35 -9.04 26.25
N ARG A 164 -5.36 -9.93 25.24
CA ARG A 164 -4.40 -9.95 24.14
C ARG A 164 -4.64 -8.83 23.11
N GLU A 165 -5.80 -8.17 23.12
CA GLU A 165 -6.14 -7.05 22.22
C GLU A 165 -5.57 -5.69 22.69
N VAL A 166 -5.07 -5.59 23.93
CA VAL A 166 -4.75 -4.30 24.58
C VAL A 166 -3.52 -3.58 23.98
N THR A 167 -2.67 -4.25 23.21
CA THR A 167 -1.31 -3.76 22.89
C THR A 167 -0.99 -3.51 21.42
N THR A 168 -1.91 -3.71 20.48
CA THR A 168 -1.57 -3.70 19.04
C THR A 168 -1.95 -2.38 18.37
N ALA A 169 -1.15 -1.34 18.58
CA ALA A 169 -1.24 -0.14 17.74
C ALA A 169 -0.64 -0.43 16.35
N PRO A 170 -1.20 0.14 15.26
CA PRO A 170 -0.56 0.04 13.95
C PRO A 170 0.79 0.76 13.99
N GLY A 171 1.86 0.08 13.56
CA GLY A 171 3.17 0.71 13.38
C GLY A 171 3.19 1.64 12.17
N GLY A 172 4.03 2.68 12.22
CA GLY A 172 4.31 3.60 11.11
C GLY A 172 3.53 4.93 11.12
N PRO A 173 3.53 5.67 10.00
CA PRO A 173 2.97 7.02 9.94
C PRO A 173 1.44 7.01 9.78
N VAL A 174 0.76 6.90 10.92
CA VAL A 174 -0.70 6.74 11.01
C VAL A 174 -1.49 7.74 10.16
N ALA A 175 -1.13 9.03 10.21
CA ALA A 175 -1.84 10.07 9.46
C ALA A 175 -1.72 9.91 7.93
N LEU A 176 -0.55 9.48 7.45
CA LEU A 176 -0.35 9.19 6.01
C LEU A 176 -1.17 7.98 5.59
N MET A 177 -1.20 6.94 6.42
CA MET A 177 -1.96 5.72 6.16
C MET A 177 -3.47 5.99 6.13
N SER A 178 -4.01 6.75 7.09
CA SER A 178 -5.40 7.23 7.04
C SER A 178 -5.65 8.05 5.76
N GLY A 179 -4.75 8.99 5.45
CA GLY A 179 -4.84 9.84 4.26
C GLY A 179 -4.91 9.04 2.95
N VAL A 180 -4.11 7.96 2.84
CA VAL A 180 -4.12 7.02 1.72
C VAL A 180 -5.41 6.22 1.66
N LEU A 181 -5.89 5.66 2.77
CA LEU A 181 -7.16 4.92 2.79
C LEU A 181 -8.32 5.77 2.27
N ARG A 182 -8.39 7.04 2.70
CA ARG A 182 -9.42 8.02 2.27
C ARG A 182 -9.38 8.35 0.77
N ARG A 183 -8.28 8.01 0.09
CA ARG A 183 -7.99 8.31 -1.32
C ARG A 183 -7.64 7.06 -2.13
N LEU A 184 -7.94 5.87 -1.60
CA LEU A 184 -7.57 4.59 -2.20
C LEU A 184 -8.03 4.43 -3.68
N PRO A 185 -9.18 4.99 -4.11
CA PRO A 185 -9.60 4.98 -5.52
C PRO A 185 -8.67 5.70 -6.49
N LEU A 186 -7.71 6.51 -6.03
CA LEU A 186 -6.68 7.09 -6.89
C LEU A 186 -5.83 6.02 -7.61
N TRP A 187 -5.69 4.81 -7.06
CA TRP A 187 -4.96 3.72 -7.71
C TRP A 187 -5.82 2.88 -8.67
N ARG A 188 -7.01 3.38 -9.05
CA ARG A 188 -7.87 2.72 -10.03
C ARG A 188 -7.10 2.38 -11.30
N GLY A 189 -7.26 1.14 -11.78
CA GLY A 189 -6.58 0.64 -12.98
C GLY A 189 -5.22 0.00 -12.71
N ALA A 190 -4.63 0.18 -11.52
CA ALA A 190 -3.46 -0.60 -11.12
C ALA A 190 -3.85 -2.07 -10.89
N LEU A 191 -2.97 -2.99 -11.27
CA LEU A 191 -3.17 -4.44 -11.11
C LEU A 191 -3.09 -4.87 -9.64
N TRP A 192 -2.26 -4.19 -8.85
CA TRP A 192 -2.15 -4.37 -7.42
C TRP A 192 -1.56 -3.10 -6.80
N LEU A 193 -1.80 -2.91 -5.51
CA LEU A 193 -1.20 -1.87 -4.68
C LEU A 193 -0.68 -2.55 -3.41
N HIS A 194 0.50 -2.17 -2.98
CA HIS A 194 1.10 -2.61 -1.74
C HIS A 194 1.58 -1.40 -0.93
N CYS A 195 1.23 -1.37 0.35
CA CYS A 195 1.59 -0.29 1.28
C CYS A 195 2.52 -0.84 2.37
N VAL A 196 3.69 -0.24 2.53
CA VAL A 196 4.72 -0.65 3.51
C VAL A 196 5.05 0.54 4.41
N PRO A 197 4.63 0.51 5.69
CA PRO A 197 5.11 1.49 6.65
C PRO A 197 6.61 1.29 6.90
N ALA A 198 7.39 2.36 6.78
CA ALA A 198 8.84 2.35 6.95
C ALA A 198 9.26 3.55 7.81
N GLY A 199 9.35 3.34 9.14
CA GLY A 199 9.64 4.42 10.08
C GLY A 199 8.55 5.50 10.07
N ASN A 200 8.93 6.74 9.72
CA ASN A 200 8.01 7.88 9.56
C ASN A 200 7.47 8.03 8.13
N ALA A 201 7.86 7.14 7.21
CA ALA A 201 7.44 7.15 5.82
C ALA A 201 6.48 5.99 5.51
N LEU A 202 5.68 6.17 4.46
CA LEU A 202 4.82 5.14 3.90
C LEU A 202 5.24 4.92 2.44
N GLU A 203 5.78 3.74 2.17
CA GLU A 203 6.12 3.32 0.82
C GLU A 203 4.94 2.64 0.14
N LEU A 204 4.70 3.03 -1.11
CA LEU A 204 3.58 2.57 -1.91
C LEU A 204 4.12 2.00 -3.21
N TYR A 205 3.76 0.76 -3.52
CA TYR A 205 4.19 0.05 -4.71
C TYR A 205 2.97 -0.41 -5.51
N TRP A 206 2.98 -0.24 -6.82
CA TRP A 206 1.91 -0.74 -7.68
C TRP A 206 2.38 -1.03 -9.10
N ARG A 207 1.60 -1.82 -9.84
CA ARG A 207 1.85 -2.13 -11.26
C ARG A 207 0.71 -1.63 -12.14
N GLY A 208 1.04 -0.96 -13.24
CA GLY A 208 0.06 -0.39 -14.16
C GLY A 208 -0.70 0.82 -13.58
N GLY A 209 -1.83 1.19 -14.19
CA GLY A 209 -2.69 2.26 -13.71
C GLY A 209 -2.06 3.65 -13.81
N PRO A 210 -2.16 4.51 -12.77
CA PRO A 210 -1.73 5.91 -12.80
C PRO A 210 -0.22 6.12 -12.57
N PRO A 211 0.42 7.09 -13.26
CA PRO A 211 1.85 7.37 -13.08
C PRO A 211 2.19 7.79 -11.65
N GLY A 212 3.38 7.41 -11.19
CA GLY A 212 3.89 7.75 -9.84
C GLY A 212 3.91 9.26 -9.59
N GLU A 213 4.47 10.01 -10.53
CA GLU A 213 4.55 11.48 -10.47
C GLU A 213 3.18 12.14 -10.40
N SER A 214 2.20 11.63 -11.15
CA SER A 214 0.84 12.16 -11.11
C SER A 214 0.21 11.96 -9.73
N ILE A 215 0.35 10.76 -9.15
CA ILE A 215 -0.16 10.45 -7.81
C ILE A 215 0.54 11.30 -6.75
N ALA A 216 1.86 11.42 -6.82
CA ALA A 216 2.66 12.25 -5.91
C ALA A 216 2.20 13.71 -5.93
N ALA A 217 2.03 14.30 -7.11
CA ALA A 217 1.53 15.66 -7.27
C ALA A 217 0.10 15.83 -6.73
N ILE A 218 -0.80 14.88 -7.01
CA ILE A 218 -2.18 14.90 -6.50
C ILE A 218 -2.21 14.84 -4.97
N LEU A 219 -1.42 13.96 -4.36
CA LEU A 219 -1.42 13.75 -2.91
C LEU A 219 -0.73 14.87 -2.12
N THR A 220 0.00 15.77 -2.76
CA THR A 220 0.80 16.81 -2.08
C THR A 220 0.39 18.24 -2.43
N GLY A 221 -0.11 18.47 -3.64
CA GLY A 221 -0.39 19.82 -4.15
C GLY A 221 -1.80 20.06 -4.69
N SER A 222 -2.70 19.08 -4.62
CA SER A 222 -4.07 19.25 -5.13
C SER A 222 -5.11 19.47 -4.02
N VAL A 223 -6.35 19.77 -4.42
CA VAL A 223 -7.53 19.71 -3.52
C VAL A 223 -7.74 18.36 -2.83
N CYS A 224 -7.10 17.30 -3.32
CA CYS A 224 -7.05 15.98 -2.70
C CYS A 224 -5.73 15.69 -1.98
N ALA A 225 -4.94 16.70 -1.62
CA ALA A 225 -3.71 16.49 -0.88
C ALA A 225 -3.97 15.83 0.47
N ILE A 226 -3.01 15.03 0.94
CA ILE A 226 -2.92 14.58 2.32
C ILE A 226 -2.25 15.72 3.10
N PRO A 227 -2.88 16.27 4.16
CA PRO A 227 -2.32 17.40 4.90
C PRO A 227 -0.90 17.12 5.43
N GLY A 228 0.04 18.02 5.14
CA GLY A 228 1.43 17.90 5.58
C GLY A 228 2.25 16.79 4.90
N ALA A 229 1.68 16.09 3.92
CA ALA A 229 2.40 15.04 3.22
C ALA A 229 3.32 15.63 2.14
N THR A 230 4.49 15.02 1.99
CA THR A 230 5.28 15.07 0.76
C THR A 230 5.36 13.70 0.13
N ALA A 231 5.68 13.68 -1.16
CA ALA A 231 5.69 12.48 -1.96
C ALA A 231 6.88 12.51 -2.91
N VAL A 232 7.66 11.44 -2.92
CA VAL A 232 8.73 11.23 -3.89
C VAL A 232 8.40 9.98 -4.69
N ALA A 233 8.00 10.18 -5.95
CA ALA A 233 7.79 9.09 -6.89
C ALA A 233 9.16 8.57 -7.37
N HIS A 234 9.29 7.26 -7.49
CA HIS A 234 10.45 6.62 -8.09
C HIS A 234 10.03 5.39 -8.90
N GLY A 235 10.72 5.12 -9.99
CA GLY A 235 10.48 3.96 -10.84
C GLY A 235 11.22 2.74 -10.32
N TYR A 236 10.60 1.55 -10.38
CA TYR A 236 11.27 0.29 -10.09
C TYR A 236 11.08 -0.65 -11.29
N ARG A 237 12.10 -0.80 -12.14
CA ARG A 237 12.00 -1.42 -13.47
C ARG A 237 10.90 -0.77 -14.34
N GLU A 238 10.74 -1.17 -15.59
CA GLU A 238 9.80 -0.51 -16.51
C GLU A 238 8.31 -0.67 -16.13
N THR A 239 7.97 -1.55 -15.17
CA THR A 239 6.56 -1.94 -14.92
C THR A 239 6.04 -1.65 -13.52
N VAL A 240 6.92 -1.55 -12.51
CA VAL A 240 6.51 -1.29 -11.12
C VAL A 240 6.78 0.18 -10.79
N ARG A 241 5.77 0.82 -10.23
CA ARG A 241 5.80 2.20 -9.78
C ARG A 241 5.92 2.19 -8.28
N ALA A 242 6.70 3.11 -7.75
CA ALA A 242 6.88 3.27 -6.33
C ALA A 242 6.78 4.74 -5.94
N MET A 243 6.40 4.97 -4.69
CA MET A 243 6.30 6.31 -4.12
C MET A 243 6.51 6.23 -2.61
N ALA A 244 7.36 7.09 -2.08
CA ALA A 244 7.50 7.29 -0.65
C ALA A 244 6.71 8.53 -0.23
N LEU A 245 5.83 8.38 0.76
CA LEU A 245 5.15 9.48 1.43
C LEU A 245 5.83 9.76 2.78
N SER A 246 6.03 11.03 3.12
CA SER A 246 6.55 11.45 4.42
C SER A 246 5.82 12.71 4.92
N THR A 247 6.01 13.07 6.18
CA THR A 247 5.42 14.27 6.81
C THR A 247 6.34 15.48 6.83
N ASP A 248 7.52 15.38 6.21
CA ASP A 248 8.67 16.24 6.55
C ASP A 248 8.85 17.44 5.62
N GLY A 249 7.85 17.79 4.82
CA GLY A 249 8.03 18.85 3.84
C GLY A 249 6.89 19.85 3.76
N THR A 250 7.25 20.96 3.11
CA THR A 250 6.37 22.11 2.96
C THR A 250 5.31 21.80 1.91
N PRO A 251 4.02 22.07 2.17
CA PRO A 251 2.96 21.86 1.19
C PRO A 251 3.27 22.64 -0.10
N CYS A 252 3.12 21.98 -1.24
CA CYS A 252 3.20 22.65 -2.53
C CYS A 252 1.85 23.30 -2.83
N HIS A 253 1.82 24.61 -3.02
CA HIS A 253 0.59 25.34 -3.30
C HIS A 253 0.40 25.46 -4.81
N GLY A 254 -0.57 24.74 -5.37
CA GLY A 254 -0.96 24.90 -6.77
C GLY A 254 -1.54 23.63 -7.36
N GLU A 255 -2.74 23.74 -7.91
CA GLU A 255 -3.47 22.60 -8.45
C GLU A 255 -2.76 22.00 -9.68
N PRO A 256 -2.31 20.73 -9.63
CA PRO A 256 -1.49 20.13 -10.68
C PRO A 256 -2.38 19.59 -11.82
N GLU A 257 -2.90 20.47 -12.68
CA GLU A 257 -3.77 20.09 -13.80
C GLU A 257 -3.14 19.04 -14.74
N TRP A 258 -1.83 19.09 -14.93
CA TRP A 258 -1.09 18.09 -15.71
C TRP A 258 -1.21 16.68 -15.11
N ALA A 259 -1.15 16.59 -13.77
CA ALA A 259 -1.23 15.32 -13.05
C ALA A 259 -2.62 14.71 -13.19
N TRP A 260 -3.67 15.54 -13.11
CA TRP A 260 -5.04 15.10 -13.36
C TRP A 260 -5.24 14.62 -14.79
N THR A 261 -4.65 15.31 -15.75
CA THR A 261 -4.75 14.95 -17.17
C THR A 261 -4.10 13.59 -17.43
N GLN A 262 -2.88 13.39 -16.92
CA GLN A 262 -2.19 12.10 -17.02
C GLN A 262 -2.90 10.98 -16.27
N TRP A 263 -3.38 11.26 -15.05
CA TRP A 263 -4.18 10.33 -14.27
C TRP A 263 -5.39 9.88 -15.09
N VAL A 264 -6.20 10.81 -15.61
CA VAL A 264 -7.37 10.48 -16.45
C VAL A 264 -6.97 9.67 -17.67
N ALA A 265 -5.91 10.04 -18.40
CA ALA A 265 -5.46 9.28 -19.56
C ALA A 265 -5.09 7.82 -19.22
N SER A 266 -4.50 7.61 -18.05
CA SER A 266 -4.04 6.29 -17.59
C SER A 266 -5.11 5.45 -16.87
N THR A 267 -6.15 6.08 -16.33
CA THR A 267 -7.22 5.42 -15.56
C THR A 267 -8.57 5.47 -16.25
N ALA A 268 -8.68 6.19 -17.37
CA ALA A 268 -9.84 6.13 -18.24
C ALA A 268 -10.10 4.66 -18.59
N PRO A 269 -11.36 4.24 -18.68
CA PRO A 269 -11.67 2.97 -19.32
C PRO A 269 -11.22 3.10 -20.79
N GLY A 270 -9.98 2.75 -21.11
CA GLY A 270 -9.56 2.44 -22.47
C GLY A 270 -10.45 1.34 -23.04
N PRO A 271 -10.39 1.03 -24.35
CA PRO A 271 -11.09 -0.14 -24.89
C PRO A 271 -10.72 -1.27 -23.95
N ALA A 272 -11.72 -1.88 -23.32
CA ALA A 272 -11.53 -2.86 -22.26
C ALA A 272 -10.42 -3.78 -22.74
N VAL A 273 -9.19 -3.56 -22.25
CA VAL A 273 -8.07 -4.42 -22.61
C VAL A 273 -8.62 -5.75 -22.16
N PRO A 274 -8.89 -6.68 -23.09
CA PRO A 274 -9.62 -7.87 -22.75
C PRO A 274 -8.93 -8.37 -21.51
N GLU A 275 -9.74 -8.46 -20.45
CA GLU A 275 -9.37 -8.93 -19.12
C GLU A 275 -8.99 -10.40 -19.28
N ARG A 276 -7.91 -10.65 -20.02
CA ARG A 276 -6.95 -11.65 -19.64
C ARG A 276 -6.52 -11.15 -18.29
N ALA A 277 -7.24 -11.66 -17.29
CA ALA A 277 -6.71 -11.95 -15.98
C ALA A 277 -5.21 -12.06 -16.13
N VAL A 278 -4.47 -11.37 -15.28
CA VAL A 278 -3.11 -11.79 -14.99
C VAL A 278 -3.27 -13.25 -14.59
N ARG A 279 -3.19 -14.16 -15.58
CA ARG A 279 -3.06 -15.58 -15.33
C ARG A 279 -1.80 -15.61 -14.48
N PRO A 280 -1.84 -16.21 -13.29
CA PRO A 280 -0.60 -16.42 -12.57
C PRO A 280 0.34 -17.11 -13.56
N GLU A 281 1.43 -16.42 -13.93
CA GLU A 281 2.56 -17.12 -14.54
C GLU A 281 3.04 -18.06 -13.44
N SER A 282 2.56 -19.31 -13.50
CA SER A 282 2.55 -20.32 -12.45
C SER A 282 1.79 -19.94 -11.17
N GLU A 283 0.74 -20.71 -10.91
CA GLU A 283 0.13 -20.90 -9.60
C GLU A 283 1.18 -21.50 -8.66
N VAL A 284 1.97 -20.62 -8.04
CA VAL A 284 2.88 -21.00 -6.96
C VAL A 284 2.04 -21.04 -5.69
N ASP A 285 1.41 -22.20 -5.44
CA ASP A 285 0.75 -22.51 -4.18
C ASP A 285 1.81 -22.65 -3.08
N LEU A 286 2.23 -21.52 -2.53
CA LEU A 286 3.06 -21.43 -1.33
C LEU A 286 2.20 -20.91 -0.17
N PRO A 287 2.40 -21.45 1.05
CA PRO A 287 1.82 -20.90 2.27
C PRO A 287 2.11 -19.40 2.42
N ASP A 288 1.16 -18.64 2.94
CA ASP A 288 1.28 -17.18 3.15
C ASP A 288 2.13 -16.87 4.40
N VAL A 289 3.43 -17.14 4.32
CA VAL A 289 4.34 -17.17 5.48
C VAL A 289 5.31 -15.99 5.55
N TRP A 290 5.37 -15.17 4.50
CA TRP A 290 6.34 -14.07 4.38
C TRP A 290 6.21 -12.99 5.45
N GLU A 291 5.04 -12.88 6.07
CA GLU A 291 4.76 -11.87 7.10
C GLU A 291 4.95 -12.40 8.53
N HIS A 292 5.34 -13.66 8.71
CA HIS A 292 5.70 -14.15 10.04
C HIS A 292 7.06 -13.56 10.47
N ASP A 293 7.17 -13.14 11.73
CA ASP A 293 8.35 -12.43 12.24
C ASP A 293 9.65 -13.21 11.99
N ASP A 294 9.64 -14.53 12.20
CA ASP A 294 10.76 -15.42 11.94
C ASP A 294 11.16 -15.50 10.46
N MET A 295 10.17 -15.52 9.56
CA MET A 295 10.39 -15.44 8.12
C MET A 295 10.90 -14.05 7.71
N ARG A 296 10.37 -12.98 8.31
CA ARG A 296 10.82 -11.60 8.07
C ARG A 296 12.27 -11.40 8.50
N ASP A 297 12.66 -11.93 9.64
CA ASP A 297 14.02 -11.87 10.17
C ASP A 297 14.99 -12.67 9.29
N ALA A 298 14.59 -13.87 8.87
CA ALA A 298 15.37 -14.71 7.96
C ALA A 298 15.55 -14.04 6.59
N LEU A 299 14.50 -13.42 6.05
CA LEU A 299 14.57 -12.67 4.79
C LEU A 299 15.48 -11.44 4.93
N ALA A 300 15.30 -10.64 5.98
CA ALA A 300 16.09 -9.42 6.20
C ALA A 300 17.59 -9.73 6.37
N SER A 301 17.93 -10.85 7.00
CA SER A 301 19.30 -11.34 7.16
C SER A 301 19.84 -12.13 5.97
N ARG A 302 19.01 -12.35 4.93
CA ARG A 302 19.31 -13.20 3.76
C ARG A 302 19.69 -14.64 4.12
N ASP A 303 19.18 -15.14 5.24
CA ASP A 303 19.36 -16.52 5.69
C ASP A 303 18.42 -17.47 4.94
N ILE A 304 18.83 -17.84 3.71
CA ILE A 304 18.07 -18.73 2.83
C ILE A 304 17.89 -20.12 3.45
N GLY A 305 18.83 -20.58 4.27
CA GLY A 305 18.71 -21.86 4.98
C GLY A 305 17.52 -21.84 5.95
N THR A 306 17.37 -20.75 6.71
CA THR A 306 16.21 -20.56 7.59
C THR A 306 14.91 -20.39 6.81
N VAL A 307 14.92 -19.64 5.71
CA VAL A 307 13.75 -19.53 4.82
C VAL A 307 13.28 -20.91 4.31
N TYR A 308 14.19 -21.76 3.85
CA TYR A 308 13.84 -23.10 3.37
C TYR A 308 13.34 -24.01 4.50
N ARG A 309 13.91 -23.92 5.70
CA ARG A 309 13.40 -24.65 6.88
C ARG A 309 11.99 -24.24 7.26
N LEU A 310 11.70 -22.93 7.27
CA LEU A 310 10.37 -22.40 7.55
C LEU A 310 9.37 -22.84 6.48
N LEU A 311 9.73 -22.78 5.19
CA LEU A 311 8.89 -23.31 4.11
C LEU A 311 8.59 -24.80 4.27
N ARG A 312 9.59 -25.61 4.64
CA ARG A 312 9.38 -27.04 4.95
C ARG A 312 8.46 -27.25 6.15
N HIS A 313 8.60 -26.42 7.18
CA HIS A 313 7.72 -26.46 8.35
C HIS A 313 6.26 -26.18 7.97
N HIS A 314 6.03 -25.29 7.00
CA HIS A 314 4.72 -25.00 6.44
C HIS A 314 4.29 -25.97 5.32
N GLY A 315 4.96 -27.11 5.17
CA GLY A 315 4.53 -28.19 4.27
C GLY A 315 5.03 -28.10 2.84
N VAL A 316 5.96 -27.20 2.52
CA VAL A 316 6.55 -27.10 1.17
C VAL A 316 7.71 -28.10 1.02
N PRO A 317 7.61 -29.10 0.14
CA PRO A 317 8.66 -30.12 0.00
C PRO A 317 9.90 -29.57 -0.73
N VAL A 318 11.06 -30.16 -0.47
CA VAL A 318 12.37 -29.79 -1.07
C VAL A 318 12.32 -29.79 -2.60
N THR A 319 11.70 -30.80 -3.20
CA THR A 319 11.52 -30.91 -4.65
C THR A 319 10.74 -29.74 -5.24
N ARG A 320 9.79 -29.19 -4.47
CA ARG A 320 9.02 -28.01 -4.87
C ARG A 320 9.84 -26.74 -4.72
N ILE A 321 10.61 -26.59 -3.64
CA ILE A 321 11.54 -25.44 -3.46
C ILE A 321 12.54 -25.41 -4.62
N ALA A 322 13.13 -26.55 -4.96
CA ALA A 322 14.05 -26.72 -6.09
C ALA A 322 13.42 -26.28 -7.41
N ALA A 323 12.22 -26.81 -7.73
CA ALA A 323 11.49 -26.47 -8.93
C ALA A 323 11.13 -24.97 -9.03
N LEU A 324 10.72 -24.36 -7.92
CA LEU A 324 10.34 -22.94 -7.88
C LEU A 324 11.55 -22.01 -8.01
N THR A 325 12.68 -22.39 -7.42
CA THR A 325 13.91 -21.57 -7.40
C THR A 325 14.85 -21.87 -8.57
N GLY A 326 14.50 -22.79 -9.47
CA GLY A 326 15.39 -23.21 -10.57
C GLY A 326 16.65 -23.95 -10.10
N GLN A 327 16.68 -24.40 -8.85
CA GLN A 327 17.78 -25.18 -8.27
C GLN A 327 17.53 -26.68 -8.41
N THR A 328 18.59 -27.46 -8.30
CA THR A 328 18.51 -28.92 -8.11
C THR A 328 18.15 -29.27 -6.67
N GLY A 329 17.54 -30.44 -6.43
CA GLY A 329 17.23 -30.91 -5.08
C GLY A 329 18.46 -30.97 -4.16
N GLY A 330 19.61 -31.39 -4.69
CA GLY A 330 20.87 -31.44 -3.96
C GLY A 330 21.44 -30.07 -3.60
N GLU A 331 21.21 -29.03 -4.42
CA GLU A 331 21.57 -27.64 -4.05
C GLU A 331 20.71 -27.11 -2.90
N VAL A 332 19.41 -27.43 -2.91
CA VAL A 332 18.51 -27.06 -1.81
C VAL A 332 18.89 -27.78 -0.52
N GLU A 333 19.26 -29.05 -0.58
CA GLU A 333 19.75 -29.82 0.58
C GLU A 333 21.07 -29.25 1.13
N GLN A 334 22.02 -28.89 0.27
CA GLN A 334 23.26 -28.22 0.71
C GLN A 334 22.98 -26.91 1.44
N VAL A 335 22.01 -26.11 0.98
CA VAL A 335 21.62 -24.86 1.63
C VAL A 335 20.94 -25.13 2.99
N LEU A 336 20.12 -26.17 3.07
CA LEU A 336 19.52 -26.62 4.34
C LEU A 336 20.59 -27.09 5.35
N ASP A 337 21.64 -27.74 4.85
CA ASP A 337 22.79 -28.23 5.63
C ASP A 337 23.81 -27.12 5.98
N GLY A 338 23.55 -25.87 5.60
CA GLY A 338 24.31 -24.70 6.02
C GLY A 338 25.19 -24.06 4.95
N ARG A 339 25.09 -24.48 3.68
CA ARG A 339 25.72 -23.76 2.57
C ARG A 339 25.09 -22.37 2.44
N ARG A 340 25.90 -21.33 2.58
CA ARG A 340 25.45 -19.94 2.39
C ARG A 340 25.21 -19.60 0.93
N VAL A 341 24.21 -18.76 0.67
CA VAL A 341 23.92 -18.20 -0.65
C VAL A 341 24.17 -16.69 -0.59
N ASP A 342 25.38 -16.28 -0.94
CA ASP A 342 25.79 -14.86 -0.85
C ASP A 342 25.75 -14.16 -2.22
N ALA A 343 25.64 -14.91 -3.33
CA ALA A 343 25.60 -14.35 -4.68
C ALA A 343 24.27 -13.64 -4.94
N TYR A 344 24.35 -12.35 -5.31
CA TYR A 344 23.18 -11.50 -5.55
C TYR A 344 22.25 -12.05 -6.63
N ASP A 345 22.78 -12.51 -7.76
CA ASP A 345 21.97 -13.06 -8.85
C ASP A 345 21.19 -14.31 -8.42
N THR A 346 21.81 -15.15 -7.60
CA THR A 346 21.16 -16.34 -7.02
C THR A 346 20.07 -15.94 -6.03
N LEU A 347 20.32 -14.96 -5.16
CA LEU A 347 19.32 -14.43 -4.23
C LEU A 347 18.13 -13.80 -4.97
N ALA A 348 18.39 -13.02 -6.02
CA ALA A 348 17.35 -12.41 -6.85
C ALA A 348 16.53 -13.47 -7.59
N HIS A 349 17.18 -14.54 -8.07
CA HIS A 349 16.51 -15.66 -8.73
C HIS A 349 15.64 -16.46 -7.75
N ILE A 350 16.15 -16.74 -6.54
CA ILE A 350 15.39 -17.39 -5.45
C ILE A 350 14.19 -16.53 -5.06
N ALA A 351 14.39 -15.24 -4.85
CA ALA A 351 13.33 -14.31 -4.48
C ALA A 351 12.24 -14.28 -5.55
N LYS A 352 12.62 -14.23 -6.82
CA LYS A 352 11.69 -14.29 -7.95
C LYS A 352 10.94 -15.63 -7.99
N GLY A 353 11.64 -16.74 -7.87
CA GLY A 353 11.07 -18.09 -7.94
C GLY A 353 10.08 -18.41 -6.83
N LEU A 354 10.34 -17.91 -5.62
CA LEU A 354 9.46 -18.05 -4.46
C LEU A 354 8.41 -16.93 -4.35
N GLY A 355 8.47 -15.90 -5.21
CA GLY A 355 7.56 -14.75 -5.15
C GLY A 355 7.77 -13.83 -3.94
N ILE A 356 8.99 -13.80 -3.40
CA ILE A 356 9.39 -12.97 -2.26
C ILE A 356 9.52 -11.50 -2.70
N PRO A 357 8.89 -10.54 -2.00
CA PRO A 357 9.11 -9.11 -2.26
C PRO A 357 10.59 -8.73 -2.07
N PRO A 358 11.28 -8.09 -3.05
CA PRO A 358 12.71 -7.77 -2.96
C PRO A 358 13.10 -6.91 -1.74
N GLY A 359 12.19 -6.05 -1.28
CA GLY A 359 12.38 -5.25 -0.07
C GLY A 359 12.51 -6.08 1.21
N TYR A 360 11.99 -7.30 1.24
CA TYR A 360 12.07 -8.16 2.43
C TYR A 360 13.49 -8.74 2.59
N MET A 361 14.26 -8.80 1.51
CA MET A 361 15.66 -9.27 1.52
C MET A 361 16.70 -8.14 1.57
N GLY A 362 16.25 -6.90 1.80
CA GLY A 362 17.13 -5.73 1.74
C GLY A 362 17.82 -5.60 0.37
N MET A 363 17.16 -6.02 -0.71
CA MET A 363 17.64 -5.90 -2.09
C MET A 363 16.99 -4.68 -2.79
N ALA A 364 16.43 -3.75 -2.02
CA ALA A 364 15.76 -2.55 -2.53
C ALA A 364 16.71 -1.38 -2.84
N TYR A 365 18.00 -1.51 -2.52
CA TYR A 365 19.02 -0.49 -2.79
C TYR A 365 20.08 -1.04 -3.75
N ASP A 366 20.49 -0.14 -4.64
CA ASP A 366 21.53 -0.25 -5.66
C ASP A 366 21.11 -0.84 -7.02
N GLU A 367 20.54 0.02 -7.85
CA GLU A 367 20.86 -0.02 -9.28
C GLU A 367 21.49 1.34 -9.65
N PRO A 368 22.68 1.38 -10.28
CA PRO A 368 23.19 2.62 -10.86
C PRO A 368 22.15 3.14 -11.87
N PRO A 369 21.93 4.46 -11.96
CA PRO A 369 20.96 5.01 -12.89
C PRO A 369 21.29 4.52 -14.31
N SER A 370 20.43 3.64 -14.81
CA SER A 370 20.44 3.16 -16.19
C SER A 370 20.48 4.36 -17.13
N ALA A 371 21.40 4.29 -18.11
CA ALA A 371 21.84 5.35 -18.99
C ALA A 371 20.78 6.43 -19.24
N ALA A 372 20.99 7.59 -18.61
CA ALA A 372 20.22 8.79 -18.90
C ALA A 372 20.24 9.05 -20.41
N VAL A 373 19.05 9.26 -20.97
CA VAL A 373 18.85 9.87 -22.29
C VAL A 373 19.84 11.04 -22.39
N ALA A 374 20.75 10.97 -23.35
CA ALA A 374 21.83 11.94 -23.51
C ALA A 374 21.25 13.35 -23.69
N CYS A 375 21.17 14.11 -22.60
CA CYS A 375 20.92 15.52 -22.65
C CYS A 375 22.20 16.19 -23.16
N ARG A 376 22.14 16.80 -24.34
CA ARG A 376 23.22 17.59 -24.92
C ARG A 376 23.29 18.94 -24.21
N CYS A 377 23.86 18.98 -23.01
CA CYS A 377 24.43 20.21 -22.45
C CYS A 377 25.93 19.99 -22.20
N GLY A 378 26.74 20.91 -22.74
CA GLY A 378 28.19 20.77 -22.83
C GLY A 378 28.88 20.64 -21.47
N VAL A 379 30.03 19.97 -21.51
CA VAL A 379 30.98 19.66 -20.43
C VAL A 379 31.07 20.79 -19.40
N VAL A 380 30.32 20.65 -18.30
CA VAL A 380 30.59 21.43 -17.09
C VAL A 380 31.82 20.81 -16.43
N ASP A 381 32.86 21.63 -16.26
CA ASP A 381 34.16 21.28 -15.67
C ASP A 381 33.99 20.43 -14.39
N GLU A 382 34.53 19.21 -14.42
CA GLU A 382 34.50 18.24 -13.31
C GLU A 382 35.07 18.84 -12.02
N ARG A 383 36.01 19.80 -12.13
CA ARG A 383 36.56 20.49 -10.97
C ARG A 383 35.49 21.28 -10.23
N ARG A 384 34.60 21.98 -10.94
CA ARG A 384 33.48 22.73 -10.36
C ARG A 384 32.42 21.82 -9.72
N LYS A 385 32.13 20.67 -10.34
CA LYS A 385 31.21 19.68 -9.77
C LYS A 385 31.75 19.14 -8.45
N ARG A 386 33.06 18.85 -8.41
CA ARG A 386 33.72 18.32 -7.22
C ARG A 386 33.79 19.37 -6.09
N GLU A 387 34.06 20.63 -6.43
CA GLU A 387 34.07 21.74 -5.46
C GLU A 387 32.68 21.99 -4.87
N ALA A 388 31.63 21.97 -5.70
CA ALA A 388 30.25 22.12 -5.25
C ALA A 388 29.79 20.94 -4.38
N PHE A 389 30.15 19.71 -4.74
CA PHE A 389 29.87 18.52 -3.93
C PHE A 389 30.56 18.57 -2.57
N LEU A 390 31.84 18.93 -2.53
CA LEU A 390 32.58 19.06 -1.26
C LEU A 390 32.04 20.20 -0.40
N THR A 391 31.59 21.29 -1.01
CA THR A 391 30.93 22.39 -0.31
C THR A 391 29.60 21.95 0.31
N HIS A 392 28.79 21.18 -0.43
CA HIS A 392 27.54 20.62 0.07
C HIS A 392 27.77 19.58 1.17
N ALA A 393 28.74 18.68 1.01
CA ALA A 393 29.11 17.70 2.03
C ALA A 393 29.61 18.36 3.32
N ALA A 394 30.38 19.45 3.21
CA ALA A 394 30.80 20.26 4.35
C ALA A 394 29.61 20.94 5.05
N LEU A 395 28.64 21.46 4.30
CA LEU A 395 27.41 22.07 4.84
C LEU A 395 26.54 21.07 5.61
N VAL A 396 26.38 19.85 5.08
CA VAL A 396 25.63 18.77 5.72
C VAL A 396 26.32 18.30 7.01
N THR A 397 27.65 18.19 6.99
CA THR A 397 28.42 17.72 8.17
C THR A 397 28.42 18.74 9.32
N ILE A 398 28.31 20.04 9.02
CA ILE A 398 28.33 21.12 10.03
C ILE A 398 26.90 21.55 10.47
N GLY A 399 25.85 20.92 9.93
CA GLY A 399 24.47 21.13 10.40
C GLY A 399 23.93 22.53 10.15
N ARG A 400 24.39 23.24 9.10
CA ARG A 400 23.83 24.54 8.71
C ARG A 400 23.01 24.40 7.43
N SER A 401 21.70 24.62 7.54
CA SER A 401 20.77 24.77 6.41
C SER A 401 21.03 26.09 5.67
N GLY A 402 22.06 26.11 4.83
CA GLY A 402 22.21 27.15 3.80
C GLY A 402 21.37 26.77 2.59
N VAL A 403 20.50 27.68 2.14
CA VAL A 403 19.73 27.56 0.90
C VAL A 403 20.73 27.46 -0.27
N SER A 404 20.96 26.25 -0.77
CA SER A 404 21.46 26.07 -2.14
C SER A 404 20.25 25.92 -3.04
N GLU A 405 20.11 26.83 -4.01
CA GLU A 405 19.09 26.70 -5.06
C GLU A 405 19.11 25.29 -5.64
N PRO A 406 17.96 24.62 -5.78
CA PRO A 406 17.91 23.35 -6.46
C PRO A 406 18.28 23.57 -7.91
N TRP A 407 19.32 22.85 -8.33
CA TRP A 407 19.68 22.64 -9.73
C TRP A 407 18.40 22.34 -10.52
N SER A 408 17.93 23.31 -11.29
CA SER A 408 16.98 23.05 -12.36
C SER A 408 17.71 23.25 -13.68
N CYS A 409 17.95 22.15 -14.39
CA CYS A 409 18.10 22.25 -15.83
C CYS A 409 16.76 22.77 -16.35
N ARG A 410 16.71 24.03 -16.78
CA ARG A 410 15.62 24.47 -17.65
C ARG A 410 15.83 23.81 -19.00
N CYS A 411 14.89 22.96 -19.38
CA CYS A 411 14.66 22.53 -20.75
C CYS A 411 13.25 22.97 -21.12
#